data_AF-A0A497LUB3-F1
#
_entry.id   AF-A0A497LUB3-F1
#
_cell.length_a   1.000
_cell.length_b   1.000
_cell.length_c   1.000
_cell.angle_alpha   90.00
_cell.angle_beta   90.00
_cell.angle_gamma   90.00
#
_symmetry.space_group_name_H-M   'P 1'
#
loop_
_entity.id
_entity.type
_entity.pdbx_description
1 polymer ?
#
loop_
_entity_poly.entity_id
_entity_poly.type
_entity_poly.pdbx_seq_one_letter_code
_entity_poly.pdbx_strand_id
1 'polypeptide(L)'
;PRRPRGEALAKPLLEERAVFYLGDEMAYKTEVDGVLCFTIGGKPQTAEDFRREIVRRFGDAFDEAWREALEIVDKYDRETLRSQRRFYEEVYKPRRDQLAERWTKLVRERRRPTASS
;
A
#
# COMPACT_ATOMS: atom_id res chain seq x y z
N PRO A 1 -12.02 47.40 9.27
CA PRO A 1 -12.40 46.55 10.42
C PRO A 1 -11.68 45.18 10.37
N ARG A 2 -10.73 44.96 11.28
CA ARG A 2 -9.95 43.71 11.40
C ARG A 2 -10.75 42.70 12.23
N ARG A 3 -11.00 41.50 11.71
CA ARG A 3 -11.61 40.39 12.47
C ARG A 3 -10.70 40.00 13.65
N PRO A 4 -11.23 39.76 14.85
CA PRO A 4 -10.41 39.36 15.99
C PRO A 4 -9.83 37.95 15.74
N ARG A 5 -8.51 37.83 15.87
CA ARG A 5 -7.79 36.55 15.96
C ARG A 5 -8.07 35.97 17.34
N GLY A 6 -9.02 35.06 17.43
CA GLY A 6 -9.32 34.40 18.70
C GLY A 6 -10.32 33.29 18.47
N GLU A 7 -9.86 32.19 17.88
CA GLU A 7 -10.41 30.82 17.99
C GLU A 7 -9.63 29.90 17.03
N ALA A 8 -8.39 29.62 17.37
CA ALA A 8 -7.66 28.46 16.83
C ALA A 8 -6.77 27.82 17.90
N LEU A 9 -7.12 28.04 19.17
CA LEU A 9 -6.44 27.46 20.31
C LEU A 9 -7.44 26.61 21.08
N ALA A 10 -7.18 25.30 21.03
CA ALA A 10 -7.78 24.17 21.75
C ALA A 10 -8.93 23.43 21.03
N LYS A 11 -8.89 22.10 20.80
CA LYS A 11 -8.05 20.97 21.28
C LYS A 11 -8.53 19.67 20.55
N PRO A 12 -7.87 18.48 20.66
CA PRO A 12 -6.72 18.10 21.51
C PRO A 12 -5.53 17.53 20.69
N LEU A 13 -4.27 17.56 21.15
CA LEU A 13 -3.63 16.53 22.01
C LEU A 13 -3.91 15.05 21.65
N LEU A 14 -4.40 14.76 20.44
CA LEU A 14 -4.60 13.41 19.88
C LEU A 14 -3.41 12.96 18.99
N GLU A 15 -2.59 13.91 18.54
CA GLU A 15 -1.68 13.72 17.40
C GLU A 15 -0.37 12.97 17.72
N GLU A 16 -0.01 12.77 18.99
CA GLU A 16 1.22 12.04 19.34
C GLU A 16 1.10 10.50 19.24
N ARG A 17 -0.11 9.94 19.03
CA ARG A 17 -0.35 8.49 19.07
C ARG A 17 -0.61 7.79 17.74
N ALA A 18 -0.66 8.54 16.64
CA ALA A 18 -1.03 8.02 15.33
C ALA A 18 0.18 7.63 14.44
N VAL A 19 1.37 7.46 15.00
CA VAL A 19 2.56 7.06 14.24
C VAL A 19 2.82 5.56 14.40
N PHE A 20 3.16 4.90 13.30
CA PHE A 20 3.59 3.51 13.22
C PHE A 20 4.95 3.46 12.52
N TYR A 21 5.85 2.63 13.02
CA TYR A 21 7.16 2.41 12.40
C TYR A 21 7.26 0.99 11.86
N LEU A 22 7.45 0.88 10.55
CA LEU A 22 7.80 -0.38 9.88
C LEU A 22 9.30 -0.39 9.61
N GLY A 23 10.09 -0.75 10.62
CA GLY A 23 11.53 -0.60 10.53
C GLY A 23 11.94 0.87 10.62
N ASP A 24 12.65 1.39 9.61
CA ASP A 24 13.00 2.82 9.51
C ASP A 24 11.94 3.68 8.80
N GLU A 25 10.85 3.07 8.29
CA GLU A 25 9.75 3.78 7.66
C GLU A 25 8.70 4.23 8.68
N MET A 26 8.38 5.53 8.64
CA MET A 26 7.31 6.13 9.43
C MET A 26 6.02 6.21 8.61
N ALA A 27 4.92 5.69 9.16
CA ALA A 27 3.58 5.78 8.59
C ALA A 27 2.59 6.32 9.62
N TYR A 28 1.61 7.07 9.16
CA TYR A 28 0.48 7.45 10.01
C TYR A 28 -0.56 6.32 10.02
N LYS A 29 -1.13 6.05 11.18
CA LYS A 29 -2.21 5.07 11.39
C LYS A 29 -3.43 5.73 11.99
N THR A 30 -4.60 5.16 11.70
CA THR A 30 -5.87 5.51 12.34
C THR A 30 -6.69 4.23 12.53
N GLU A 31 -7.80 4.34 13.23
CA GLU A 31 -8.78 3.28 13.36
C GLU A 31 -10.08 3.69 12.65
N VAL A 32 -10.59 2.83 11.78
CA VAL A 32 -11.88 3.00 11.09
C VAL A 32 -12.72 1.78 11.41
N ASP A 33 -13.85 1.99 12.08
CA ASP A 33 -14.77 0.92 12.49
C ASP A 33 -14.09 -0.25 13.24
N GLY A 34 -13.13 0.07 14.14
CA GLY A 34 -12.36 -0.94 14.88
C GLY A 34 -11.20 -1.58 14.12
N VAL A 35 -10.96 -1.17 12.87
CA VAL A 35 -9.90 -1.70 12.00
C VAL A 35 -8.76 -0.72 11.89
N LEU A 36 -7.55 -1.19 12.15
CA LEU A 36 -6.32 -0.42 11.95
C LEU A 36 -6.12 -0.14 10.46
N CYS A 37 -6.10 1.14 10.09
CA CYS A 37 -5.82 1.63 8.76
C CYS A 37 -4.56 2.49 8.74
N PHE A 38 -3.83 2.45 7.63
CA PHE A 38 -2.72 3.36 7.37
C PHE A 38 -3.19 4.55 6.55
N THR A 39 -2.67 5.73 6.86
CA THR A 39 -3.02 6.98 6.19
C THR A 39 -2.00 7.26 5.09
N ILE A 40 -2.49 7.34 3.84
CA ILE A 40 -1.70 7.68 2.66
C ILE A 40 -2.34 8.90 1.99
N GLY A 41 -1.55 9.93 1.70
CA GLY A 41 -2.07 11.17 1.10
C GLY A 41 -3.13 11.88 1.95
N GLY A 42 -3.03 11.76 3.28
CA GLY A 42 -3.98 12.36 4.22
C GLY A 42 -5.32 11.63 4.36
N LYS A 43 -5.49 10.45 3.73
CA LYS A 43 -6.71 9.64 3.83
C LYS A 43 -6.41 8.25 4.40
N PRO A 44 -7.21 7.74 5.34
CA PRO A 44 -7.16 6.33 5.75
C PRO A 44 -7.36 5.44 4.52
N GLN A 45 -6.53 4.40 4.39
CA GLN A 45 -6.68 3.37 3.37
C GLN A 45 -7.34 2.14 4.01
N THR A 46 -8.60 1.89 3.65
CA THR A 46 -9.34 0.73 4.15
C THR A 46 -9.04 -0.51 3.30
N ALA A 47 -9.38 -1.68 3.83
CA ALA A 47 -9.30 -2.92 3.06
C ALA A 47 -10.23 -2.89 1.83
N GLU A 48 -11.35 -2.15 1.89
CA GLU A 48 -12.22 -1.95 0.74
C GLU A 48 -11.56 -1.09 -0.34
N ASP A 49 -10.86 -0.02 0.05
CA ASP A 49 -10.08 0.80 -0.89
C ASP A 49 -9.02 -0.04 -1.59
N PHE A 50 -8.28 -0.87 -0.85
CA PHE A 50 -7.32 -1.80 -1.45
C PHE A 50 -7.97 -2.77 -2.44
N ARG A 51 -9.12 -3.36 -2.09
CA ARG A 51 -9.86 -4.23 -3.01
C ARG A 51 -10.29 -3.48 -4.26
N ARG A 52 -10.85 -2.27 -4.10
CA ARG A 52 -11.39 -1.47 -5.19
C ARG A 52 -10.31 -0.97 -6.14
N GLU A 53 -9.19 -0.48 -5.60
CA GLU A 53 -8.15 0.18 -6.38
C GLU A 53 -7.07 -0.78 -6.87
N ILE A 54 -6.81 -1.87 -6.16
CA ILE A 54 -5.74 -2.82 -6.50
C ILE A 54 -6.34 -4.14 -6.99
N VAL A 55 -7.03 -4.89 -6.13
CA VAL A 55 -7.49 -6.26 -6.44
C VAL A 55 -8.34 -6.29 -7.71
N ARG A 56 -9.31 -5.38 -7.85
CA ARG A 56 -10.18 -5.30 -9.04
C ARG A 56 -9.42 -5.10 -10.35
N ARG A 57 -8.26 -4.43 -10.34
CA ARG A 57 -7.46 -4.22 -11.56
C ARG A 57 -6.83 -5.54 -12.05
N PHE A 58 -6.51 -6.43 -11.13
CA PHE A 58 -5.95 -7.74 -11.44
C PHE A 58 -7.03 -8.79 -11.74
N GLY A 59 -8.19 -8.70 -11.08
CA GLY A 59 -9.24 -9.72 -11.22
C GLY A 59 -8.70 -11.10 -10.87
N ASP A 60 -8.99 -12.11 -11.70
CA ASP A 60 -8.56 -13.51 -11.49
C ASP A 60 -7.04 -13.71 -11.50
N ALA A 61 -6.27 -12.73 -11.98
CA ALA A 61 -4.81 -12.76 -11.92
C ALA A 61 -4.24 -12.34 -10.55
N PHE A 62 -5.07 -11.82 -9.63
CA PHE A 62 -4.58 -11.21 -8.40
C PHE A 62 -3.79 -12.19 -7.54
N ASP A 63 -4.35 -13.37 -7.27
CA ASP A 63 -3.72 -14.35 -6.37
C ASP A 63 -2.36 -14.84 -6.90
N GLU A 64 -2.23 -14.97 -8.22
CA GLU A 64 -0.97 -15.35 -8.85
C GLU A 64 0.08 -14.23 -8.76
N ALA A 65 -0.29 -12.99 -9.09
CA ALA A 65 0.61 -11.85 -8.96
C ALA A 65 1.00 -11.57 -7.50
N TRP A 66 0.04 -11.72 -6.57
CA TRP A 66 0.26 -11.53 -5.13
C TRP A 66 1.20 -12.60 -4.57
N ARG A 67 0.99 -13.88 -4.92
CA ARG A 67 1.89 -14.97 -4.53
C ARG A 67 3.31 -14.70 -5.02
N GLU A 68 3.47 -14.29 -6.28
CA GLU A 68 4.79 -13.95 -6.80
C GLU A 68 5.46 -12.81 -6.02
N ALA A 69 4.70 -11.75 -5.69
CA ALA A 69 5.22 -10.66 -4.88
C ALA A 69 5.71 -11.16 -3.50
N LEU A 70 4.98 -12.08 -2.87
CA LEU A 70 5.37 -12.69 -1.60
C LEU A 70 6.62 -13.56 -1.74
N GLU A 71 6.70 -14.42 -2.77
CA GLU A 71 7.89 -15.24 -3.05
C GLU A 71 9.15 -14.40 -3.27
N ILE A 72 8.99 -13.19 -3.81
CA ILE A 72 10.08 -12.25 -3.98
C ILE A 72 10.50 -11.67 -2.63
N VAL A 73 9.55 -11.22 -1.81
CA VAL A 73 9.82 -10.62 -0.49
C VAL A 73 10.45 -11.64 0.47
N ASP A 74 10.01 -12.90 0.43
CA ASP A 74 10.47 -13.99 1.31
C ASP A 74 11.96 -14.34 1.15
N LYS A 75 12.58 -13.95 0.03
CA LYS A 75 14.01 -14.16 -0.24
C LYS A 75 14.93 -13.19 0.50
N TYR A 76 14.37 -12.15 1.11
CA TYR A 76 15.14 -11.09 1.75
C TYR A 76 15.07 -11.18 3.26
N ASP A 77 16.18 -10.86 3.92
CA ASP A 77 16.25 -10.82 5.36
C ASP A 77 15.44 -9.63 5.93
N ARG A 78 15.14 -9.73 7.22
CA ARG A 78 14.31 -8.75 7.93
C ARG A 78 14.93 -7.36 7.99
N GLU A 79 16.24 -7.22 7.98
CA GLU A 79 16.92 -5.92 7.98
C GLU A 79 16.69 -5.22 6.64
N THR A 80 16.87 -5.95 5.53
CA THR A 80 16.58 -5.46 4.18
C THR A 80 15.13 -5.02 4.05
N LEU A 81 14.18 -5.84 4.51
CA LEU A 81 12.74 -5.54 4.42
C LEU A 81 12.28 -4.39 5.33
N ARG A 82 13.05 -4.07 6.38
CA ARG A 82 12.75 -3.00 7.33
C ARG A 82 13.44 -1.69 7.02
N SER A 83 14.37 -1.66 6.07
CA SER A 83 14.94 -0.40 5.61
C SER A 83 14.24 0.06 4.35
N GLN A 84 13.53 1.18 4.39
CA GLN A 84 12.82 1.78 3.26
C GLN A 84 13.75 1.93 2.05
N ARG A 85 15.00 2.38 2.29
CA ARG A 85 16.01 2.53 1.24
C ARG A 85 16.41 1.18 0.65
N ARG A 86 16.71 0.19 1.50
CA ARG A 86 17.15 -1.15 1.02
C ARG A 86 16.01 -1.89 0.34
N PHE A 87 14.81 -1.87 0.91
CA PHE A 87 13.61 -2.39 0.28
C PHE A 87 13.39 -1.77 -1.10
N TYR A 88 13.48 -0.44 -1.22
CA TYR A 88 13.31 0.23 -2.51
C TYR A 88 14.39 -0.18 -3.52
N GLU A 89 15.67 -0.08 -3.17
CA GLU A 89 16.78 -0.30 -4.10
C GLU A 89 17.06 -1.79 -4.39
N GLU A 90 16.89 -2.69 -3.42
CA GLU A 90 17.27 -4.10 -3.53
C GLU A 90 16.08 -5.02 -3.83
N VAL A 91 14.86 -4.66 -3.38
CA VAL A 91 13.67 -5.50 -3.52
C VAL A 91 12.74 -4.98 -4.63
N TYR A 92 12.34 -3.71 -4.57
CA TYR A 92 11.32 -3.21 -5.48
C TYR A 92 11.89 -2.77 -6.84
N LYS A 93 12.80 -1.80 -6.85
CA LYS A 93 13.30 -1.12 -8.05
C LYS A 93 13.91 -2.04 -9.12
N PRO A 94 14.73 -3.06 -8.80
CA PRO A 94 15.40 -3.87 -9.83
C PRO A 94 14.46 -4.67 -10.72
N ARG A 95 13.22 -4.89 -10.26
CA ARG A 95 12.21 -5.74 -10.90
C ARG A 95 10.89 -5.03 -11.15
N ARG A 96 10.78 -3.74 -10.78
CA ARG A 96 9.55 -2.95 -10.89
C ARG A 96 8.96 -3.02 -12.29
N ASP A 97 9.76 -2.69 -13.30
CA ASP A 97 9.28 -2.58 -14.68
C ASP A 97 8.98 -3.96 -15.27
N GLN A 98 9.80 -4.97 -14.94
CA GLN A 98 9.58 -6.37 -15.34
C GLN A 98 8.30 -6.96 -14.73
N LEU A 99 8.04 -6.71 -13.44
CA LEU A 99 6.80 -7.14 -12.77
C LEU A 99 5.60 -6.41 -13.36
N ALA A 100 5.70 -5.09 -13.60
CA ALA A 100 4.62 -4.31 -14.18
C ALA A 100 4.22 -4.83 -15.57
N GLU A 101 5.19 -5.09 -16.45
CA GLU A 101 4.94 -5.66 -17.78
C GLU A 101 4.30 -7.05 -17.67
N ARG A 102 4.90 -7.94 -16.89
CA ARG A 102 4.47 -9.32 -16.76
C ARG A 102 3.09 -9.46 -16.15
N TRP A 103 2.80 -8.74 -15.07
CA TRP A 103 1.48 -8.77 -14.45
C TRP A 103 0.42 -8.12 -15.35
N THR A 104 0.79 -7.09 -16.14
CA THR A 104 -0.11 -6.54 -17.17
C THR A 104 -0.45 -7.59 -18.22
N LYS A 105 0.53 -8.38 -18.67
CA LYS A 105 0.32 -9.48 -19.60
C LYS A 105 -0.56 -10.58 -18.99
N LEU A 106 -0.28 -10.99 -17.76
CA LEU A 106 -1.07 -12.00 -17.03
C LEU A 106 -2.54 -11.57 -16.94
N VAL A 107 -2.83 -10.33 -16.56
CA VAL A 107 -4.19 -9.80 -16.50
C VAL A 107 -4.88 -9.84 -17.87
N ARG A 108 -4.16 -9.51 -18.96
CA ARG A 108 -4.71 -9.57 -20.33
C ARG A 108 -5.03 -11.01 -20.75
N GLU A 109 -4.18 -11.97 -20.38
CA GLU A 109 -4.38 -13.38 -20.70
C GLU A 109 -5.58 -13.97 -19.96
N ARG A 110 -5.74 -13.66 -18.67
CA ARG A 110 -6.91 -14.09 -17.87
C ARG A 110 -8.23 -13.47 -18.34
N ARG A 111 -8.18 -12.27 -18.92
CA ARG A 111 -9.36 -11.60 -19.50
C ARG A 111 -9.71 -12.06 -20.91
N ARG A 112 -8.81 -12.76 -21.60
CA ARG A 112 -9.12 -13.30 -22.92
C ARG A 112 -10.18 -14.39 -22.72
N PRO A 113 -11.36 -14.29 -23.37
CA PRO A 113 -12.31 -15.40 -23.33
C PRO A 113 -11.59 -16.64 -23.83
N THR A 114 -11.65 -17.74 -23.07
CA THR A 114 -11.26 -19.05 -23.57
C THR A 114 -12.01 -19.23 -24.89
N ALA A 115 -11.29 -19.25 -26.01
CA ALA A 115 -11.91 -19.58 -27.29
C ALA A 115 -12.59 -20.93 -27.09
N SER A 116 -13.92 -20.95 -27.15
CA SER A 116 -14.71 -22.17 -27.01
C SER A 116 -14.14 -23.24 -27.94
N SER A 117 -13.77 -24.37 -27.35
CA SER A 117 -13.71 -25.64 -28.08
C SER A 117 -15.13 -26.12 -28.41
#